data_AF-A0A0B6YYF2-F1
#
_entry.id   AF-A0A0B6YYF2-F1
#
_cell.length_a   1.000
_cell.length_b   1.000
_cell.length_c   1.000
_cell.angle_alpha   90.00
_cell.angle_beta   90.00
_cell.angle_gamma   90.00
#
_symmetry.space_group_name_H-M   'P 1'
#
loop_
_entity.id
_entity.type
_entity.pdbx_description
1 polymer ?
#
loop_
_entity_poly.entity_id
_entity_poly.type
_entity_poly.pdbx_seq_one_letter_code
_entity_poly.pdbx_strand_id
1 'polypeptide(L)'
;VPLSAKSILYHAVKDFGSEFILNHDWSFCWKLFSVSADPIRGYNWRWPYVDIFFYDQNETHIWDIAPQYTNNFVYLKNTVFPLKRRPFMDLLLLAPFNPRAV
;
A
#
# COMPACT_ATOMS: atom_id res chain seq x y z
N VAL A 1 -2.68 -1.97 -3.04
CA VAL A 1 -3.41 -3.25 -2.78
C VAL A 1 -4.82 -3.13 -3.33
N PRO A 2 -5.41 -4.14 -4.01
CA PRO A 2 -6.78 -4.00 -4.49
C PRO A 2 -7.73 -3.77 -3.32
N LEU A 3 -8.65 -2.80 -3.45
CA LEU A 3 -9.58 -2.41 -2.38
C LEU A 3 -10.41 -3.59 -1.89
N SER A 4 -10.78 -4.52 -2.78
CA SER A 4 -11.49 -5.75 -2.44
C SER A 4 -10.73 -6.67 -1.49
N ALA A 5 -9.39 -6.56 -1.41
CA ALA A 5 -8.55 -7.35 -0.52
C ALA A 5 -8.25 -6.66 0.83
N LYS A 6 -8.88 -5.52 1.12
CA LYS A 6 -8.60 -4.70 2.31
C LYS A 6 -8.82 -5.45 3.62
N SER A 7 -9.88 -6.25 3.74
CA SER A 7 -10.13 -7.07 4.95
C SER A 7 -9.09 -8.17 5.13
N ILE A 8 -8.71 -8.86 4.04
CA ILE A 8 -7.68 -9.90 4.06
C ILE A 8 -6.35 -9.30 4.53
N LEU A 9 -5.97 -8.13 3.98
CA LEU A 9 -4.76 -7.43 4.40
C LEU A 9 -4.80 -7.04 5.88
N TYR A 10 -5.93 -6.54 6.37
CA TYR A 10 -6.07 -6.16 7.79
C TYR A 10 -5.73 -7.32 8.72
N HIS A 11 -6.28 -8.51 8.45
CA HIS A 11 -6.02 -9.69 9.24
C HIS A 11 -4.57 -10.15 9.10
N ALA A 12 -4.04 -10.20 7.87
CA ALA A 12 -2.65 -10.61 7.61
C ALA A 12 -1.64 -9.70 8.34
N VAL A 13 -1.87 -8.39 8.39
CA VAL A 13 -0.99 -7.45 9.10
C VAL A 13 -1.12 -7.59 10.61
N LYS A 14 -2.32 -7.88 11.15
CA LYS A 14 -2.48 -8.15 12.59
C LYS A 14 -1.68 -9.38 13.04
N ASP A 15 -1.49 -10.35 12.16
CA ASP A 15 -0.72 -11.56 12.45
C ASP A 15 0.80 -11.35 12.44
N PHE A 16 1.30 -10.19 11.99
CA PHE A 16 2.74 -9.86 12.03
C PHE A 16 3.30 -9.65 13.45
N GLY A 17 2.43 -9.58 14.46
CA GLY A 17 2.81 -9.48 15.86
C GLY A 17 2.62 -8.09 16.45
N SER A 18 2.79 -8.00 17.77
CA SER A 18 2.51 -6.80 18.55
C SER A 18 3.55 -5.68 18.41
N GLU A 19 4.59 -5.87 17.60
CA GLU A 19 5.66 -4.88 17.39
C GLU A 19 5.28 -3.78 16.40
N PHE A 20 4.20 -3.99 15.63
CA PHE A 20 3.72 -3.04 14.64
C PHE A 20 2.28 -2.62 14.92
N ILE A 21 1.99 -1.36 14.62
CA ILE A 21 0.65 -0.76 14.69
C ILE A 21 0.22 -0.42 13.27
N LEU A 22 -0.98 -0.88 12.92
CA LEU A 22 -1.67 -0.50 11.69
C LEU A 22 -2.70 0.60 12.00
N ASN A 23 -2.35 1.85 11.71
CA ASN A 23 -3.32 2.93 11.70
C ASN A 23 -4.10 2.90 10.38
N HIS A 24 -5.43 2.79 10.50
CA HIS A 24 -6.35 2.60 9.39
C HIS A 24 -7.49 3.62 9.42
N ASP A 25 -7.29 4.75 10.11
CA ASP A 25 -8.30 5.79 10.32
C ASP A 25 -8.67 6.47 9.01
N TRP A 26 -7.75 6.49 8.04
CA TRP A 26 -8.03 6.94 6.68
C TRP A 26 -8.44 5.76 5.81
N SER A 27 -9.62 5.84 5.22
CA SER A 27 -10.21 4.73 4.45
C SER A 27 -9.41 4.40 3.17
N PHE A 28 -8.63 5.34 2.64
CA PHE A 28 -7.94 5.23 1.36
C PHE A 28 -6.42 4.98 1.46
N CYS A 29 -5.81 5.24 2.63
CA CYS A 29 -4.38 5.05 2.85
C CYS A 29 -4.13 4.64 4.30
N TRP A 30 -3.49 3.49 4.51
CA TRP A 30 -3.13 3.03 5.85
C TRP A 30 -1.67 3.32 6.15
N LYS A 31 -1.37 3.49 7.44
CA LYS A 31 -0.01 3.70 7.95
C LYS A 31 0.38 2.52 8.82
N LEU A 32 1.45 1.82 8.46
CA LEU A 32 2.05 0.75 9.27
C LEU A 32 3.35 1.27 9.89
N PHE A 33 3.49 1.20 11.20
CA PHE A 33 4.69 1.69 11.91
C PHE A 33 5.00 0.84 13.14
N SER A 34 6.23 0.89 13.61
CA SER A 34 6.64 0.18 14.84
C SER A 34 6.07 0.84 16.09
N VAL A 35 5.77 0.05 17.12
CA VAL A 35 5.41 0.55 18.46
C VAL A 35 6.51 1.45 19.05
N SER A 36 7.78 1.22 18.69
CA SER A 36 8.93 1.98 19.17
C SER A 36 9.30 3.17 18.28
N ALA A 37 8.52 3.46 17.24
CA ALA A 37 8.75 4.59 16.35
C ALA A 37 8.52 5.94 17.05
N ASP A 38 9.10 7.01 16.49
CA ASP A 38 9.02 8.36 17.02
C ASP A 38 7.67 9.01 16.71
N PRO A 39 7.01 9.66 17.69
CA PRO A 39 5.74 10.33 17.46
C PRO A 39 5.92 11.54 16.54
N ILE A 40 4.95 11.73 15.64
CA ILE A 40 4.88 12.92 14.81
C ILE A 40 3.82 13.85 15.39
N ARG A 41 4.20 15.11 15.69
CA ARG A 41 3.28 16.08 16.29
C ARG A 41 2.06 16.30 15.39
N GLY A 42 0.86 16.13 15.96
CA GLY A 42 -0.40 16.35 15.27
C GLY A 42 -0.93 15.15 14.48
N TYR A 43 -0.23 14.01 14.52
CA TYR A 43 -0.65 12.78 13.85
C TYR A 43 -0.76 11.63 14.84
N ASN A 44 -1.67 10.70 14.54
CA ASN A 44 -1.90 9.46 15.28
C ASN A 44 -1.00 8.30 14.80
N TRP A 45 -0.12 8.55 13.82
CA TRP A 45 0.94 7.64 13.38
C TRP A 45 2.34 8.16 13.72
N ARG A 46 3.34 7.30 13.57
CA ARG A 46 4.72 7.52 14.03
C ARG A 46 5.72 7.30 12.91
N TRP A 47 6.88 7.97 12.95
CA TRP A 47 7.96 7.83 11.97
C TRP A 47 9.09 6.92 12.52
N PRO A 48 9.64 5.99 11.72
CA PRO A 48 9.32 5.69 10.33
C PRO A 48 8.02 4.87 10.16
N TYR A 49 7.36 5.05 9.01
CA TYR A 49 6.16 4.33 8.63
C TYR A 49 6.18 3.85 7.17
N VAL A 50 5.33 2.88 6.87
CA VAL A 50 5.02 2.40 5.51
C VAL A 50 3.60 2.84 5.16
N ASP A 51 3.46 3.49 4.00
CA ASP A 51 2.17 3.85 3.43
C ASP A 51 1.61 2.70 2.61
N ILE A 52 0.35 2.35 2.86
CA ILE A 52 -0.36 1.32 2.11
C ILE A 52 -1.55 1.98 1.40
N PHE A 53 -1.40 2.16 0.10
CA PHE A 53 -2.45 2.68 -0.78
C PHE A 53 -3.30 1.56 -1.35
N PHE A 54 -4.58 1.87 -1.54
CA PHE A 54 -5.53 0.97 -2.17
C PHE A 54 -5.88 1.44 -3.58
N TYR A 55 -6.09 0.47 -4.48
CA TYR A 55 -6.54 0.75 -5.84
C TYR A 55 -7.84 0.02 -6.11
N ASP A 56 -8.65 0.59 -6.99
CA ASP A 56 -9.77 -0.10 -7.63
C ASP A 56 -9.43 -0.38 -9.11
N GLN A 57 -10.26 -1.14 -9.80
CA GLN A 57 -9.96 -1.62 -11.14
C GLN A 57 -11.21 -1.91 -11.96
N ASN A 58 -11.08 -1.80 -13.28
CA ASN A 58 -12.02 -2.37 -14.25
C ASN A 58 -11.30 -3.43 -15.10
N GLU A 59 -11.83 -3.74 -16.27
CA GLU A 59 -11.25 -4.74 -17.18
C GLU A 59 -9.83 -4.37 -17.65
N THR A 60 -9.56 -3.08 -17.87
CA THR A 60 -8.34 -2.62 -18.55
C THR A 60 -7.43 -1.78 -17.68
N HIS A 61 -7.95 -1.12 -16.65
CA HIS A 61 -7.22 -0.15 -15.83
C HIS A 61 -7.30 -0.47 -14.33
N ILE A 62 -6.32 0.05 -13.60
CA ILE A 62 -6.36 0.24 -12.15
C ILE A 62 -6.20 1.73 -11.82
N TRP A 63 -6.74 2.19 -10.70
CA TRP A 63 -6.57 3.55 -10.23
C TRP A 63 -6.57 3.65 -8.71
N ASP A 64 -5.88 4.66 -8.17
CA ASP A 64 -5.87 4.93 -6.72
C ASP A 64 -7.26 5.37 -6.22
N ILE A 65 -7.65 4.94 -5.02
CA ILE A 65 -8.97 5.30 -4.45
C ILE A 65 -8.93 6.57 -3.61
N ALA A 66 -7.75 7.09 -3.29
CA ALA A 66 -7.59 8.34 -2.55
C ALA A 66 -8.05 9.50 -3.45
N PRO A 67 -8.99 10.35 -3.00
CA PRO A 67 -9.59 11.39 -3.84
C PRO A 67 -8.58 12.32 -4.52
N GLN A 68 -7.46 12.60 -3.86
CA GLN A 68 -6.38 13.43 -4.40
C GLN A 68 -5.55 12.76 -5.52
N TYR A 69 -5.67 11.44 -5.68
CA TYR A 69 -4.85 10.63 -6.58
C TYR A 69 -5.67 9.91 -7.67
N THR A 70 -6.97 9.71 -7.46
CA THR A 70 -7.84 8.96 -8.38
C THR A 70 -7.75 9.38 -9.84
N ASN A 71 -7.55 10.67 -10.13
CA ASN A 71 -7.46 11.16 -11.52
C ASN A 71 -6.04 11.13 -12.10
N ASN A 72 -5.01 11.07 -11.25
CA ASN A 72 -3.60 11.20 -11.67
C ASN A 72 -2.88 9.85 -11.71
N PHE A 73 -3.30 8.91 -10.86
CA PHE A 73 -2.68 7.59 -10.72
C PHE A 73 -3.60 6.53 -11.33
N VAL A 74 -3.70 6.54 -12.66
CA VAL A 74 -4.49 5.59 -13.46
C VAL A 74 -3.56 4.86 -14.41
N TYR A 75 -3.56 3.53 -14.38
CA TYR A 75 -2.61 2.71 -15.11
C TYR A 75 -3.28 1.55 -15.84
N LEU A 76 -2.73 1.18 -17.00
CA LEU A 76 -3.14 -0.03 -17.71
C LEU A 76 -2.75 -1.28 -16.92
N LYS A 77 -3.68 -2.23 -16.78
CA LYS A 77 -3.43 -3.47 -16.05
C LYS A 77 -2.26 -4.28 -16.59
N ASN A 78 -2.06 -4.27 -17.91
CA ASN A 78 -0.98 -5.02 -18.56
C ASN A 78 0.42 -4.41 -18.35
N THR A 79 0.53 -3.16 -17.86
CA THR A 79 1.82 -2.58 -17.45
C THR A 79 2.16 -2.93 -16.01
N VAL A 80 1.14 -3.27 -15.21
CA VAL A 80 1.28 -3.62 -13.79
C VAL A 80 1.37 -5.14 -13.59
N PHE A 81 0.48 -5.90 -14.21
CA PHE A 81 0.36 -7.36 -14.05
C PHE A 81 0.86 -8.12 -15.29
N PRO A 82 1.37 -9.35 -15.12
CA PRO A 82 1.62 -10.02 -13.84
C PRO A 82 2.78 -9.38 -13.07
N LEU A 83 2.71 -9.39 -11.74
CA LEU A 83 3.78 -8.86 -10.90
C LEU A 83 5.08 -9.64 -11.11
N LYS A 84 6.22 -8.95 -11.01
CA LYS A 84 7.55 -9.54 -11.10
C LYS A 84 8.32 -9.31 -9.81
N ARG A 85 9.09 -10.33 -9.41
CA ARG A 85 10.01 -10.24 -8.28
C ARG A 85 11.21 -9.35 -8.65
N ARG A 86 11.50 -8.32 -7.84
CA ARG A 86 12.61 -7.37 -8.05
C ARG A 86 13.35 -7.10 -6.74
N PRO A 87 14.68 -6.83 -6.78
CA PRO A 87 15.43 -6.49 -5.58
C PRO A 87 14.93 -5.19 -4.95
N PHE A 88 14.77 -5.19 -3.63
CA PHE A 88 14.49 -4.02 -2.82
C PHE A 88 15.17 -4.21 -1.46
N MET A 89 16.23 -3.43 -1.20
CA MET A 89 17.17 -3.71 -0.11
C MET A 89 17.65 -5.17 -0.18
N ASP A 90 17.58 -5.89 0.94
CA ASP A 90 18.05 -7.27 1.06
C ASP A 90 16.97 -8.30 0.68
N LEU A 91 15.84 -7.81 0.14
CA LEU A 91 14.65 -8.61 -0.17
C LEU A 91 14.37 -8.68 -1.67
N LEU A 92 13.61 -9.70 -2.06
CA LEU A 92 13.10 -9.86 -3.41
C LEU A 92 11.56 -9.79 -3.40
N LEU A 93 11.03 -8.58 -3.64
CA LEU A 93 9.61 -8.24 -3.47
C LEU A 93 8.86 -8.19 -4.81
N LEU A 94 7.53 -8.30 -4.74
CA LEU A 94 6.67 -8.14 -5.91
C LEU A 94 6.60 -6.67 -6.33
N ALA A 95 6.79 -6.41 -7.61
CA ALA A 95 6.73 -5.09 -8.24
C ALA A 95 5.99 -5.17 -9.58
N PRO A 96 5.56 -4.03 -10.15
CA PRO A 96 4.92 -3.99 -11.46
C PRO A 96 5.74 -4.67 -12.57
N PHE A 97 5.04 -5.23 -13.56
CA PHE A 97 5.62 -5.85 -14.74
C PHE A 97 6.59 -4.90 -15.45
N ASN A 98 6.12 -3.68 -15.76
CA ASN A 98 6.89 -2.59 -16.37
C ASN A 98 6.91 -1.35 -15.46
N PRO A 99 7.86 -1.26 -14.50
CA PRO A 99 7.89 -0.17 -13.51
C PRO A 99 8.29 1.20 -14.07
N ARG A 100 8.66 1.29 -15.37
CA ARG A 100 8.90 2.60 -16.02
C ARG A 100 7.63 3.20 -16.62
N ALA A 101 6.58 2.40 -16.73
CA ALA A 101 5.28 2.80 -17.27
C ALA A 101 4.21 2.96 -16.17
N VAL A 102 4.64 2.92 -14.90
CA VAL A 102 3.82 3.11 -13.70
C VAL A 102 4.48 4.18 -12.84
#